data_AF-A0A1R4GYB9-F1
#
_entry.id   AF-A0A1R4GYB9-F1
#
_cell.length_a   1.000
_cell.length_b   1.000
_cell.length_c   1.000
_cell.angle_alpha   90.00
_cell.angle_beta   90.00
_cell.angle_gamma   90.00
#
_symmetry.space_group_name_H-M   'P 1'
#
loop_
_entity.id
_entity.type
_entity.pdbx_description
1 polymer ?
#
loop_
_entity_poly.entity_id
_entity_poly.type
_entity_poly.pdbx_seq_one_letter_code
_entity_poly.pdbx_strand_id
1 'polypeptide(L)'
;MGLKLLHTSLPKLGLIVQGKLESAEKEVFLDAHGWQLLDYSAKLSYKPTELTKSFVVDIEDRKVSSSFTDNEDTLNLNLANTEITQGEFIGWLDQEYHQSDVTQSDMIGFLAKIINNLLQNPKLTLTTLISNKYPLASATQALIQTYRKQASTQGYQETLFDNDSEVLTTYDYSYELKPVNYPARSPYYSGRHEFKKHYYPLIEDLKASG
;
A
#
# COMPACT_ATOMS: atom_id res chain seq x y z
N MET A 1 2.57 26.04 42.20
CA MET A 1 4.03 25.97 41.96
C MET A 1 4.23 24.94 40.87
N GLY A 2 4.21 25.40 39.60
CA GLY A 2 4.15 24.52 38.43
C GLY A 2 5.47 23.80 38.24
N LEU A 3 5.43 22.46 38.19
CA LEU A 3 6.56 21.67 37.74
C LEU A 3 6.93 22.16 36.34
N LYS A 4 8.15 22.72 36.24
CA LYS A 4 8.83 23.03 34.99
C LYS A 4 8.67 21.81 34.09
N LEU A 5 7.94 21.97 32.99
CA LEU A 5 7.75 20.92 31.99
C LEU A 5 9.15 20.48 31.57
N LEU A 6 9.60 19.33 32.09
CA LEU A 6 10.79 18.68 31.60
C LEU A 6 10.47 18.36 30.15
N HIS A 7 11.11 19.05 29.22
CA HIS A 7 11.28 18.63 27.83
C HIS A 7 11.92 17.25 27.88
N THR A 8 11.09 16.23 28.07
CA THR A 8 11.56 14.88 28.34
C THR A 8 11.70 14.23 26.98
N SER A 9 12.89 14.42 26.41
CA SER A 9 13.32 13.67 25.25
C SER A 9 13.31 12.19 25.62
N LEU A 10 12.62 11.38 24.83
CA LEU A 10 12.57 9.93 25.00
C LEU A 10 13.50 9.29 23.95
N PRO A 11 14.39 8.37 24.36
CA PRO A 11 15.20 7.64 23.40
C PRO A 11 14.29 6.74 22.56
N LYS A 12 14.63 6.58 21.28
CA LYS A 12 13.94 5.65 20.38
C LYS A 12 14.76 4.38 20.20
N LEU A 13 14.08 3.37 19.66
CA LEU A 13 14.72 2.15 19.19
C LEU A 13 15.54 2.47 17.94
N GLY A 14 16.81 2.09 17.97
CA GLY A 14 17.75 2.15 16.85
C GLY A 14 18.23 0.76 16.47
N LEU A 15 18.55 0.58 15.20
CA LEU A 15 18.99 -0.66 14.59
C LEU A 15 20.38 -0.43 13.99
N ILE A 16 21.31 -1.36 14.18
CA ILE A 16 22.55 -1.36 13.40
C ILE A 16 22.33 -2.21 12.15
N VAL A 17 22.14 -1.56 11.01
CA VAL A 17 21.97 -2.20 9.70
C VAL A 17 23.19 -1.89 8.85
N GLN A 18 23.88 -2.93 8.37
CA GLN A 18 25.13 -2.78 7.58
C GLN A 18 26.18 -1.87 8.26
N GLY A 19 26.28 -1.94 9.59
CA GLY A 19 27.23 -1.14 10.39
C GLY A 19 26.85 0.33 10.59
N LYS A 20 25.64 0.74 10.20
CA LYS A 20 25.10 2.10 10.43
C LYS A 20 23.91 2.07 11.36
N LEU A 21 23.83 3.06 12.23
CA LEU A 21 22.68 3.29 13.10
C LEU A 21 21.54 3.89 12.28
N GLU A 22 20.39 3.21 12.28
CA GLU A 22 19.16 3.59 11.60
C GLU A 22 17.98 3.64 12.59
N SER A 23 16.99 4.49 12.29
CA SER A 23 15.74 4.57 13.06
C SER A 23 14.89 3.32 12.80
N ALA A 24 14.28 2.74 13.81
CA ALA A 24 13.43 1.54 13.67
C ALA A 24 12.09 1.84 12.96
N GLU A 25 12.14 2.07 11.66
CA GLU A 25 11.02 2.43 10.79
C GLU A 25 10.68 1.28 9.81
N LYS A 26 9.47 1.31 9.24
CA LYS A 26 8.94 0.21 8.42
C LYS A 26 9.78 -0.08 7.19
N GLU A 27 10.29 0.98 6.59
CA GLU A 27 11.13 0.98 5.40
C GLU A 27 12.47 0.30 5.69
N VAL A 28 13.06 0.56 6.87
CA VAL A 28 14.31 -0.08 7.28
C VAL A 28 14.16 -1.59 7.41
N PHE A 29 13.04 -2.07 7.96
CA PHE A 29 12.77 -3.51 8.07
C PHE A 29 12.57 -4.20 6.72
N LEU A 30 12.08 -3.46 5.71
CA LEU A 30 11.92 -4.00 4.35
C LEU A 30 13.28 -4.13 3.64
N ASP A 31 14.14 -3.13 3.82
CA ASP A 31 15.42 -3.02 3.12
C ASP A 31 16.55 -3.82 3.79
N ALA A 32 16.49 -4.02 5.11
CA ALA A 32 17.57 -4.63 5.91
C ALA A 32 18.01 -6.01 5.39
N HIS A 33 17.07 -6.78 4.81
CA HIS A 33 17.31 -8.12 4.27
C HIS A 33 17.20 -8.19 2.74
N GLY A 34 17.21 -7.04 2.06
CA GLY A 34 17.34 -6.97 0.60
C GLY A 34 16.15 -7.57 -0.15
N TRP A 35 14.93 -7.21 0.25
CA TRP A 35 13.71 -7.64 -0.43
C TRP A 35 13.77 -7.38 -1.95
N GLN A 36 13.51 -8.42 -2.75
CA GLN A 36 13.39 -8.29 -4.21
C GLN A 36 12.04 -8.83 -4.68
N LEU A 37 11.33 -8.05 -5.50
CA LEU A 37 10.03 -8.46 -6.02
C LEU A 37 10.10 -9.76 -6.85
N LEU A 38 11.21 -9.98 -7.55
CA LEU A 38 11.39 -11.15 -8.42
C LEU A 38 11.57 -12.48 -7.68
N ASP A 39 11.83 -12.46 -6.37
CA ASP A 39 11.89 -13.66 -5.52
C ASP A 39 10.50 -14.25 -5.24
N TYR A 40 9.45 -13.48 -5.49
CA TYR A 40 8.07 -13.88 -5.26
C TYR A 40 7.41 -14.43 -6.53
N SER A 41 6.40 -15.28 -6.31
CA SER A 41 5.70 -15.94 -7.40
C SER A 41 4.86 -14.96 -8.22
N ALA A 42 5.23 -14.74 -9.48
CA ALA A 42 4.45 -13.97 -10.45
C ALA A 42 3.21 -14.74 -10.98
N LYS A 43 2.32 -15.18 -10.08
CA LYS A 43 1.08 -15.92 -10.41
C LYS A 43 -0.12 -15.20 -9.86
N LEU A 44 -1.08 -14.92 -10.73
CA LEU A 44 -2.30 -14.21 -10.38
C LEU A 44 -3.51 -15.11 -10.62
N SER A 45 -4.32 -15.35 -9.58
CA SER A 45 -5.63 -16.00 -9.73
C SER A 45 -6.64 -15.00 -10.27
N TYR A 46 -6.47 -14.63 -11.54
CA TYR A 46 -7.26 -13.61 -12.21
C TYR A 46 -8.47 -14.20 -12.92
N LYS A 47 -9.63 -13.53 -12.78
CA LYS A 47 -10.82 -13.79 -13.58
C LYS A 47 -11.22 -12.46 -14.24
N PRO A 48 -11.21 -12.36 -15.58
CA PRO A 48 -11.68 -11.17 -16.26
C PRO A 48 -13.16 -10.94 -15.92
N THR A 49 -13.54 -9.67 -15.79
CA THR A 49 -14.95 -9.32 -15.65
C THR A 49 -15.54 -9.32 -17.06
N GLU A 50 -16.62 -10.05 -17.29
CA GLU A 50 -17.32 -9.91 -18.56
C GLU A 50 -17.86 -8.47 -18.65
N LEU A 51 -17.35 -7.71 -19.62
CA LEU A 51 -17.86 -6.38 -19.96
C LEU A 51 -19.30 -6.55 -20.46
N THR A 52 -20.27 -6.53 -19.54
CA THR A 52 -21.68 -6.57 -19.93
C THR A 52 -22.14 -5.16 -20.33
N LYS A 53 -22.62 -5.08 -21.57
CA LYS A 53 -23.47 -4.04 -22.19
C LYS A 53 -22.77 -2.85 -22.85
N SER A 54 -22.56 -3.00 -24.16
CA SER A 54 -22.50 -1.89 -25.11
C SER A 54 -23.85 -1.15 -25.14
N PHE A 55 -23.82 0.18 -25.04
CA PHE A 55 -24.98 1.04 -25.25
C PHE A 55 -24.88 1.69 -26.63
N VAL A 56 -25.92 1.56 -27.45
CA VAL A 56 -26.07 2.33 -28.69
C VAL A 56 -26.89 3.57 -28.34
N VAL A 57 -26.31 4.76 -28.52
CA VAL A 57 -27.02 6.03 -28.36
C VAL A 57 -27.32 6.52 -29.76
N ASP A 58 -28.58 6.38 -30.18
CA ASP A 58 -29.08 7.01 -31.39
C ASP A 58 -29.61 8.40 -31.08
N ILE A 59 -29.24 9.39 -31.88
CA ILE A 59 -29.65 10.79 -31.73
C ILE A 59 -30.38 11.19 -33.01
N GLU A 60 -31.68 10.95 -33.05
CA GLU A 60 -32.59 11.59 -34.00
C GLU A 60 -33.50 12.60 -33.26
N ASP A 61 -33.56 13.82 -33.80
CA ASP A 61 -34.50 14.90 -33.50
C ASP A 61 -34.96 15.02 -32.03
N ARG A 62 -33.97 15.22 -31.13
CA ARG A 62 -34.15 15.61 -29.71
C ARG A 62 -34.82 14.58 -28.80
N LYS A 63 -34.81 13.29 -29.14
CA LYS A 63 -35.28 12.25 -28.21
C LYS A 63 -34.23 11.16 -28.03
N VAL A 64 -33.66 11.06 -26.83
CA VAL A 64 -32.76 9.97 -26.45
C VAL A 64 -33.60 8.73 -26.23
N SER A 65 -33.38 7.67 -27.01
CA SER A 65 -33.96 6.35 -26.74
C SER A 65 -32.85 5.36 -26.43
N SER A 66 -33.00 4.65 -25.31
CA SER A 66 -32.08 3.60 -24.85
C SER A 66 -32.78 2.26 -25.01
N SER A 67 -32.37 1.45 -25.97
CA SER A 67 -32.84 0.08 -26.12
C SER A 67 -31.80 -0.90 -25.58
N PHE A 68 -32.27 -1.92 -24.84
CA PHE A 68 -31.46 -3.08 -24.51
C PHE A 68 -31.54 -4.04 -25.68
N THR A 69 -30.40 -4.39 -26.25
CA THR A 69 -30.32 -5.44 -27.27
C THR A 69 -29.67 -6.66 -26.64
N ASP A 70 -30.44 -7.75 -26.52
CA ASP A 70 -29.96 -9.09 -26.18
C ASP A 70 -29.30 -9.76 -27.40
N ASN A 71 -28.38 -9.05 -28.06
CA ASN A 71 -27.60 -9.65 -29.14
C ASN A 71 -26.40 -10.36 -28.50
N GLU A 72 -26.34 -11.68 -28.71
CA GLU A 72 -25.15 -12.53 -28.51
C GLU A 72 -23.97 -12.11 -29.39
N ASP A 73 -24.19 -11.18 -30.33
CA ASP A 73 -23.12 -10.45 -30.98
C ASP A 73 -22.57 -9.41 -30.02
N THR A 74 -21.56 -9.82 -29.24
CA THR A 74 -20.65 -8.90 -28.57
C THR A 74 -20.28 -7.81 -29.57
N LEU A 75 -20.76 -6.60 -29.35
CA LEU A 75 -20.33 -5.42 -30.08
C LEU A 75 -18.83 -5.30 -29.81
N ASN A 76 -18.06 -5.85 -30.74
CA ASN A 76 -16.62 -5.94 -30.67
C ASN A 76 -16.10 -4.52 -30.92
N LEU A 77 -16.15 -3.68 -29.87
CA LEU A 77 -15.55 -2.35 -29.85
C LEU A 77 -14.01 -2.38 -30.04
N ASN A 78 -13.46 -3.57 -30.33
CA ASN A 78 -12.10 -3.83 -30.81
C ASN A 78 -11.80 -3.29 -32.23
N LEU A 79 -12.75 -2.61 -32.89
CA LEU A 79 -12.54 -2.01 -34.22
C LEU A 79 -11.77 -0.67 -34.23
N ALA A 80 -11.26 -0.22 -33.09
CA ALA A 80 -10.19 0.77 -33.06
C ALA A 80 -8.84 0.02 -33.02
N ASN A 81 -8.42 -0.47 -34.19
CA ASN A 81 -7.11 -1.09 -34.40
C ASN A 81 -5.99 -0.12 -34.01
N THR A 82 -5.46 -0.32 -32.82
CA THR A 82 -4.02 -0.25 -32.61
C THR A 82 -3.68 -1.58 -31.96
N GLU A 83 -2.99 -2.47 -32.68
CA GLU A 83 -2.56 -3.75 -32.15
C GLU A 83 -1.53 -3.50 -31.04
N ILE A 84 -2.01 -3.23 -29.82
CA ILE A 84 -1.15 -3.04 -28.66
C ILE A 84 -0.41 -4.35 -28.43
N THR A 85 0.91 -4.29 -28.56
CA THR A 85 1.80 -5.42 -28.33
C THR A 85 1.84 -5.77 -26.84
N GLN A 86 2.25 -7.00 -26.53
CA GLN A 86 2.47 -7.41 -25.13
C GLN A 86 3.46 -6.48 -24.41
N GLY A 87 4.52 -6.03 -25.10
CA GLY A 87 5.51 -5.11 -24.55
C GLY A 87 4.92 -3.73 -24.22
N GLU A 88 4.11 -3.17 -25.12
CA GLU A 88 3.41 -1.90 -24.86
C GLU A 88 2.40 -2.02 -23.72
N PHE A 89 1.72 -3.17 -23.60
CA PHE A 89 0.81 -3.41 -22.48
C PHE A 89 1.54 -3.52 -21.15
N ILE A 90 2.70 -4.19 -21.11
CA ILE A 90 3.57 -4.23 -19.93
C ILE A 90 4.06 -2.83 -19.59
N GLY A 91 4.46 -2.03 -20.58
CA GLY A 91 4.86 -0.64 -20.37
C GLY A 91 3.73 0.22 -19.79
N TRP A 92 2.49 0.03 -20.28
CA TRP A 92 1.32 0.69 -19.70
C TRP A 92 1.08 0.29 -18.25
N LEU A 93 1.21 -1.01 -17.92
CA LEU A 93 1.11 -1.50 -16.54
C LEU A 93 2.20 -0.91 -15.65
N ASP A 94 3.46 -0.89 -16.11
CA ASP A 94 4.59 -0.30 -15.38
C ASP A 94 4.35 1.18 -15.03
N GLN A 95 3.80 1.97 -15.95
CA GLN A 95 3.46 3.37 -15.68
C GLN A 95 2.33 3.55 -14.66
N GLU A 96 1.41 2.58 -14.55
CA GLU A 96 0.37 2.59 -13.52
C GLU A 96 0.94 2.31 -12.11
N TYR A 97 2.15 1.72 -12.03
CA TYR A 97 2.81 1.37 -10.77
C TYR A 97 4.07 2.19 -10.51
N HIS A 98 3.94 3.24 -9.71
CA HIS A 98 5.11 3.86 -9.10
C HIS A 98 5.34 3.29 -7.69
N GLN A 99 6.43 2.52 -7.55
CA GLN A 99 6.93 2.04 -6.26
C GLN A 99 8.42 2.37 -6.13
N SER A 100 8.79 3.11 -5.09
CA SER A 100 10.17 3.59 -4.89
C SER A 100 11.15 2.50 -4.49
N ASP A 101 10.64 1.40 -3.94
CA ASP A 101 11.36 0.24 -3.40
C ASP A 101 11.53 -0.90 -4.41
N VAL A 102 11.09 -0.73 -5.67
CA VAL A 102 11.25 -1.71 -6.74
C VAL A 102 11.88 -1.04 -7.95
N THR A 103 12.92 -1.63 -8.52
CA THR A 103 13.52 -1.10 -9.75
C THR A 103 12.58 -1.27 -10.93
N GLN A 104 12.66 -0.37 -11.91
CA GLN A 104 11.83 -0.49 -13.12
C GLN A 104 12.09 -1.82 -13.87
N SER A 105 13.34 -2.29 -13.89
CA SER A 105 13.70 -3.58 -14.51
C SER A 105 13.02 -4.76 -13.81
N ASP A 106 12.98 -4.75 -12.47
CA ASP A 106 12.33 -5.81 -11.70
C ASP A 106 10.81 -5.77 -11.85
N MET A 107 10.22 -4.58 -11.89
CA MET A 107 8.78 -4.40 -12.13
C MET A 107 8.40 -4.95 -13.51
N ILE A 108 9.09 -4.52 -14.58
CA ILE A 108 8.86 -5.02 -15.95
C ILE A 108 9.04 -6.54 -16.01
N GLY A 109 10.10 -7.08 -15.40
CA GLY A 109 10.35 -8.52 -15.35
C GLY A 109 9.23 -9.29 -14.63
N PHE A 110 8.72 -8.75 -13.53
CA PHE A 110 7.62 -9.34 -12.76
C PHE A 110 6.30 -9.31 -13.54
N LEU A 111 5.97 -8.16 -14.15
CA LEU A 111 4.79 -8.00 -15.01
C LEU A 111 4.85 -8.93 -16.22
N ALA A 112 6.00 -9.05 -16.87
CA ALA A 112 6.18 -9.98 -17.98
C ALA A 112 5.90 -11.44 -17.56
N LYS A 113 6.40 -11.86 -16.39
CA LYS A 113 6.10 -13.19 -15.83
C LYS A 113 4.60 -13.38 -15.56
N ILE A 114 3.91 -12.38 -15.00
CA ILE A 114 2.45 -12.43 -14.79
C ILE A 114 1.71 -12.61 -16.12
N ILE A 115 1.97 -11.74 -17.10
CA ILE A 115 1.27 -11.78 -18.39
C ILE A 115 1.52 -13.11 -19.10
N ASN A 116 2.77 -13.57 -19.14
CA ASN A 116 3.11 -14.87 -19.72
C ASN A 116 2.39 -16.02 -19.01
N ASN A 117 2.27 -15.99 -17.68
CA ASN A 117 1.56 -17.02 -16.93
C ASN A 117 0.04 -16.99 -17.21
N LEU A 118 -0.56 -15.81 -17.32
CA LEU A 118 -1.99 -15.68 -17.66
C LEU A 118 -2.29 -16.19 -19.07
N LEU A 119 -1.41 -15.89 -20.04
CA LEU A 119 -1.56 -16.33 -21.44
C LEU A 119 -1.31 -17.83 -21.65
N GLN A 120 -0.81 -18.56 -20.65
CA GLN A 120 -0.79 -20.04 -20.69
C GLN A 120 -2.21 -20.63 -20.59
N ASN A 121 -3.19 -19.86 -20.09
CA ASN A 121 -4.59 -20.28 -20.07
C ASN A 121 -5.24 -20.00 -21.44
N PRO A 122 -5.70 -21.03 -22.19
CA PRO A 122 -6.29 -20.84 -23.52
C PRO A 122 -7.53 -19.94 -23.55
N LYS A 123 -8.19 -19.71 -22.40
CA LYS A 123 -9.36 -18.83 -22.27
C LYS A 123 -9.00 -17.35 -22.15
N LEU A 124 -7.72 -17.02 -21.96
CA LEU A 124 -7.25 -15.65 -21.80
C LEU A 124 -6.42 -15.27 -23.02
N THR A 125 -6.89 -14.26 -23.75
CA THR A 125 -6.15 -13.66 -24.86
C THR A 125 -5.55 -12.33 -24.42
N LEU A 126 -4.52 -11.85 -25.12
CA LEU A 126 -3.96 -10.52 -24.87
C LEU A 126 -5.03 -9.42 -24.97
N THR A 127 -5.93 -9.53 -25.96
CA THR A 127 -7.08 -8.65 -26.12
C THR A 127 -7.99 -8.64 -24.89
N THR A 128 -8.26 -9.81 -24.29
CA THR A 128 -9.05 -9.91 -23.05
C THR A 128 -8.35 -9.24 -21.87
N LEU A 129 -7.03 -9.36 -21.75
CA LEU A 129 -6.25 -8.72 -20.69
C LEU A 129 -6.24 -7.19 -20.84
N ILE A 130 -6.07 -6.69 -22.07
CA ILE A 130 -6.08 -5.26 -22.39
C ILE A 130 -7.47 -4.66 -22.14
N SER A 131 -8.54 -5.33 -22.56
CA SER A 131 -9.90 -4.84 -22.33
C SER A 131 -10.26 -4.79 -20.84
N ASN A 132 -9.61 -5.62 -20.01
CA ASN A 132 -9.75 -5.63 -18.56
C ASN A 132 -8.49 -5.09 -17.85
N LYS A 133 -7.80 -4.12 -18.44
CA LYS A 133 -6.52 -3.62 -17.93
C LYS A 133 -6.58 -3.05 -16.51
N TYR A 134 -7.64 -2.34 -16.13
CA TYR A 134 -7.75 -1.76 -14.78
C TYR A 134 -7.99 -2.82 -13.68
N PRO A 135 -8.93 -3.78 -13.84
CA PRO A 135 -9.03 -4.91 -12.91
C PRO A 135 -7.74 -5.73 -12.80
N LEU A 136 -7.06 -5.99 -13.92
CA LEU A 136 -5.76 -6.66 -13.91
C LEU A 136 -4.73 -5.82 -13.16
N ALA A 137 -4.77 -4.50 -13.36
CA ALA A 137 -3.82 -3.61 -12.74
C ALA A 137 -3.98 -3.61 -11.19
N SER A 138 -5.22 -3.47 -10.72
CA SER A 138 -5.53 -3.51 -9.29
C SER A 138 -5.17 -4.84 -8.65
N ALA A 139 -5.47 -5.97 -9.31
CA ALA A 139 -5.16 -7.30 -8.81
C ALA A 139 -3.64 -7.53 -8.67
N THR A 140 -2.87 -7.06 -9.64
CA THR A 140 -1.40 -7.13 -9.61
C THR A 140 -0.83 -6.25 -8.49
N GLN A 141 -1.35 -5.03 -8.30
CA GLN A 141 -0.93 -4.16 -7.21
C GLN A 141 -1.21 -4.79 -5.84
N ALA A 142 -2.38 -5.40 -5.67
CA ALA A 142 -2.74 -6.10 -4.43
C ALA A 142 -1.79 -7.28 -4.15
N LEU A 143 -1.38 -8.00 -5.19
CA LEU A 143 -0.39 -9.07 -5.07
C LEU A 143 0.97 -8.53 -4.60
N ILE A 144 1.47 -7.47 -5.23
CA ILE A 144 2.75 -6.84 -4.85
C ILE A 144 2.71 -6.31 -3.41
N GLN A 145 1.60 -5.66 -3.00
CA GLN A 145 1.41 -5.20 -1.62
C GLN A 145 1.40 -6.35 -0.62
N THR A 146 0.87 -7.51 -1.00
CA THR A 146 0.91 -8.72 -0.17
C THR A 146 2.34 -9.17 0.05
N TYR A 147 3.16 -9.21 -1.00
CA TYR A 147 4.58 -9.58 -0.92
C TYR A 147 5.38 -8.58 -0.10
N ARG A 148 5.15 -7.29 -0.31
CA ARG A 148 5.76 -6.22 0.50
C ARG A 148 5.45 -6.37 1.98
N LYS A 149 4.19 -6.68 2.33
CA LYS A 149 3.78 -6.91 3.71
C LYS A 149 4.44 -8.15 4.32
N GLN A 150 4.54 -9.23 3.55
CA GLN A 150 5.23 -10.45 3.96
C GLN A 150 6.71 -10.18 4.23
N ALA A 151 7.40 -9.54 3.29
CA ALA A 151 8.79 -9.14 3.42
C ALA A 151 9.04 -8.24 4.64
N SER A 152 8.22 -7.19 4.80
CA SER A 152 8.33 -6.28 5.95
C SER A 152 8.10 -7.00 7.29
N THR A 153 7.19 -7.97 7.32
CA THR A 153 6.93 -8.76 8.54
C THR A 153 8.08 -9.71 8.85
N GLN A 154 8.66 -10.33 7.83
CA GLN A 154 9.83 -11.19 7.97
C GLN A 154 11.05 -10.39 8.41
N GLY A 155 11.38 -9.30 7.70
CA GLY A 155 12.51 -8.44 8.05
C GLY A 155 12.35 -7.80 9.42
N TYR A 156 11.13 -7.47 9.85
CA TYR A 156 10.90 -7.05 11.24
C TYR A 156 11.30 -8.12 12.26
N GLN A 157 10.99 -9.40 12.00
CA GLN A 157 11.38 -10.48 12.89
C GLN A 157 12.90 -10.67 12.90
N GLU A 158 13.51 -10.74 11.72
CA GLU A 158 14.94 -10.99 11.54
C GLU A 158 15.80 -9.83 12.08
N THR A 159 15.41 -8.58 11.84
CA THR A 159 16.18 -7.41 12.28
C THR A 159 16.09 -7.17 13.80
N LEU A 160 15.02 -7.62 14.47
CA LEU A 160 14.80 -7.34 15.89
C LEU A 160 15.08 -8.50 16.84
N PHE A 161 14.91 -9.75 16.38
CA PHE A 161 14.85 -10.91 17.27
C PHE A 161 15.76 -12.07 16.86
N ASP A 162 16.50 -11.97 15.77
CA ASP A 162 17.53 -12.96 15.45
C ASP A 162 18.71 -12.86 16.42
N ASN A 163 19.48 -13.94 16.53
CA ASN A 163 20.61 -14.01 17.47
C ASN A 163 21.70 -12.97 17.18
N ASP A 164 21.82 -12.53 15.93
CA ASP A 164 22.81 -11.55 15.47
C ASP A 164 22.21 -10.13 15.37
N SER A 165 20.98 -9.90 15.84
CA SER A 165 20.33 -8.58 15.79
C SER A 165 21.01 -7.58 16.72
N GLU A 166 21.52 -6.49 16.17
CA GLU A 166 22.11 -5.38 16.91
C GLU A 166 21.08 -4.24 17.12
N VAL A 167 20.35 -4.34 18.23
CA VAL A 167 19.28 -3.39 18.59
C VAL A 167 19.65 -2.61 19.84
N LEU A 168 19.45 -1.30 19.83
CA LEU A 168 19.77 -0.44 20.96
C LEU A 168 18.75 0.68 21.15
N THR A 169 18.73 1.27 22.34
CA THR A 169 18.00 2.52 22.59
C THR A 169 18.96 3.69 22.53
N THR A 170 18.65 4.70 21.73
CA THR A 170 19.51 5.88 21.52
C THR A 170 18.72 7.17 21.61
N TYR A 171 19.40 8.25 22.00
CA TYR A 171 18.88 9.62 21.92
C TYR A 171 19.18 10.30 20.59
N ASP A 172 20.04 9.71 19.75
CA ASP A 172 20.34 10.20 18.38
C ASP A 172 19.06 10.28 17.55
N TYR A 173 18.16 9.31 17.77
CA TYR A 173 16.76 9.41 17.42
C TYR A 173 15.96 9.62 18.71
N SER A 174 15.41 10.81 18.88
CA SER A 174 14.58 11.12 20.04
C SER A 174 13.16 11.49 19.66
N TYR A 175 12.24 11.19 20.57
CA TYR A 175 10.88 11.70 20.51
C TYR A 175 10.69 12.77 21.59
N GLU A 176 10.17 13.91 21.17
CA GLU A 176 9.76 14.96 22.11
C GLU A 176 8.24 14.99 22.18
N LEU A 177 7.70 14.78 23.37
CA LEU A 177 6.29 15.09 23.64
C LEU A 177 6.16 16.61 23.57
N LYS A 178 5.43 17.11 22.57
CA LYS A 178 5.11 18.53 22.42
C LYS A 178 3.68 18.77 22.87
N PRO A 179 3.43 19.62 23.90
CA PRO A 179 2.07 19.85 24.41
C PRO A 179 1.06 20.29 23.33
N VAL A 180 1.52 21.00 22.29
CA VAL A 180 0.67 21.44 21.17
C VAL A 180 0.08 20.29 20.34
N ASN A 181 0.75 19.12 20.30
CA ASN A 181 0.30 17.97 19.53
C ASN A 181 -0.73 17.11 20.27
N TYR A 182 -1.00 17.42 21.54
CA TYR A 182 -1.89 16.66 22.40
C TYR A 182 -2.77 17.60 23.23
N PRO A 183 -3.68 18.35 22.57
CA PRO A 183 -4.60 19.21 23.28
C PRO A 183 -5.62 18.38 24.06
N ALA A 184 -5.76 18.65 25.36
CA ALA A 184 -6.82 18.08 26.18
C ALA A 184 -8.20 18.54 25.65
N ARG A 185 -9.16 17.62 25.68
CA ARG A 185 -10.54 17.79 25.23
C ARG A 185 -11.49 17.63 26.41
N SER A 186 -12.61 18.35 26.34
CA SER A 186 -13.72 18.18 27.27
C SER A 186 -14.32 16.76 27.10
N PRO A 187 -14.75 16.09 28.18
CA PRO A 187 -14.85 16.57 29.56
C PRO A 187 -13.53 16.48 30.33
N TYR A 188 -13.24 17.53 31.10
CA TYR A 188 -12.09 17.56 32.00
C TYR A 188 -12.41 16.92 33.35
N TYR A 189 -11.40 16.31 33.96
CA TYR A 189 -11.48 15.80 35.32
C TYR A 189 -11.90 16.90 36.30
N SER A 190 -12.96 16.63 37.06
CA SER A 190 -13.54 17.54 38.04
C SER A 190 -13.61 16.93 39.46
N GLY A 191 -12.87 15.85 39.69
CA GLY A 191 -12.81 15.21 41.01
C GLY A 191 -11.91 15.95 41.99
N ARG A 192 -11.95 15.52 43.27
CA ARG A 192 -11.22 16.18 44.37
C ARG A 192 -9.73 15.83 44.44
N HIS A 193 -9.28 14.83 43.69
CA HIS A 193 -7.90 14.37 43.76
C HIS A 193 -6.98 15.24 42.89
N GLU A 194 -5.99 15.87 43.52
CA GLU A 194 -4.96 16.63 42.80
C GLU A 194 -3.81 15.71 42.41
N PHE A 195 -3.62 15.51 41.10
CA PHE A 195 -2.52 14.71 40.59
C PHE A 195 -1.22 15.50 40.72
N LYS A 196 -0.19 14.88 41.31
CA LYS A 196 1.15 15.50 41.42
C LYS A 196 2.08 15.15 40.25
N LYS A 197 1.73 14.12 39.49
CA LYS A 197 2.49 13.60 38.34
C LYS A 197 1.56 13.52 37.15
N HIS A 198 1.51 14.58 36.36
CA HIS A 198 0.79 14.61 35.11
C HIS A 198 1.61 15.40 34.10
N TYR A 199 1.53 14.96 32.86
CA TYR A 199 2.24 15.61 31.77
C TYR A 199 1.47 16.84 31.25
N TYR A 200 0.13 16.77 31.20
CA TYR A 200 -0.74 17.85 30.72
C TYR A 200 -1.26 18.71 31.86
N PRO A 201 -1.41 20.04 31.67
CA PRO A 201 -1.99 20.91 32.68
C PRO A 201 -3.46 20.60 32.99
N LEU A 202 -4.20 20.02 32.05
CA LEU A 202 -5.59 19.58 32.19
C LEU A 202 -5.67 18.07 31.96
N ILE A 203 -6.46 17.38 32.78
CA ILE A 203 -6.70 15.94 32.67
C ILE A 203 -8.04 15.76 31.97
N GLU A 204 -8.05 15.08 30.84
CA GLU A 204 -9.25 14.72 30.07
C GLU A 204 -9.71 13.29 30.37
N ASP A 205 -10.96 12.98 30.04
CA ASP A 205 -11.57 11.63 30.02
C ASP A 205 -11.34 10.79 31.28
N LEU A 206 -11.33 11.44 32.45
CA LEU A 206 -11.25 10.80 33.76
C LEU A 206 -12.44 11.19 34.62
N LYS A 207 -13.16 10.20 35.14
CA LYS A 207 -14.29 10.42 36.04
C LYS A 207 -13.79 10.78 37.44
N ALA A 208 -14.59 11.58 38.15
CA ALA A 208 -14.31 11.92 39.54
C ALA A 208 -14.26 10.71 40.50
N SER A 209 -14.86 9.57 40.10
CA SER A 209 -14.90 8.32 40.87
C SER A 209 -13.65 7.45 40.73
N GLY A 210 -12.77 7.74 39.78
CA GLY A 210 -11.86 6.72 39.22
C GLY A 210 -12.56 5.81 38.23
#